data_AF-A0A7R9TWV2-F1
#
_entry.id   AF-A0A7R9TWV2-F1
#
_cell.length_a   1.000
_cell.length_b   1.000
_cell.length_c   1.000
_cell.angle_alpha   90.00
_cell.angle_beta   90.00
_cell.angle_gamma   90.00
#
_symmetry.space_group_name_H-M   'P 1'
#
loop_
_entity.id
_entity.type
_entity.pdbx_description
1 polymer ?
#
loop_
_entity_poly.entity_id
_entity_poly.type
_entity_poly.pdbx_seq_one_letter_code
_entity_poly.pdbx_strand_id
1 'polypeptide(L)'
;ALRSSGATARDRLPARRARASPRAAVVVVMSASSDERLSRTIEGAFRLTLTESAGSDECVFLADLATELRSEGVSPPFAITADNLERVLFARLSTPQNAFPEGAWRRDPEAAPFAWLVRSYLRCFHASRKSASSKDLQEKQAALLAAANELCVSYCGLLLNPAMDGMFPQPEAAAARGPSQLFDELTGADGLPPGFLDAFARRFESEGLPEMLDPSLTQLPSLINGVSPLGEVHKPLTLLCQLAACKPVAARLAAHPKWKPPTTTTTNAFPGMAGMAASSSSSSSSS
;
A
#
# COMPACT_ATOMS: atom_id res chain seq x y z
N ALA A 1 -29.53 69.77 33.47
CA ALA A 1 -29.46 70.36 34.81
C ALA A 1 -30.54 69.71 35.69
N LEU A 2 -30.14 69.25 36.89
CA LEU A 2 -30.95 69.00 38.10
C LEU A 2 -32.04 67.90 37.99
N ARG A 3 -31.86 66.76 38.68
CA ARG A 3 -32.35 66.44 40.06
C ARG A 3 -33.89 66.42 40.12
N SER A 4 -34.60 65.51 40.77
CA SER A 4 -34.29 64.32 41.57
C SER A 4 -35.64 63.80 42.12
N SER A 5 -35.70 62.49 42.36
CA SER A 5 -36.38 61.85 43.50
C SER A 5 -37.90 61.64 43.50
N GLY A 6 -38.29 60.41 43.79
CA GLY A 6 -39.65 60.01 44.16
C GLY A 6 -39.85 58.49 44.09
N ALA A 7 -39.46 57.79 45.16
CA ALA A 7 -39.71 56.36 45.42
C ALA A 7 -41.23 56.02 45.39
N THR A 8 -41.73 54.80 45.20
CA THR A 8 -41.48 53.57 45.97
C THR A 8 -42.04 52.31 45.28
N ALA A 9 -41.27 51.22 45.43
CA ALA A 9 -41.58 49.79 45.45
C ALA A 9 -42.99 49.25 45.13
N ARG A 10 -43.05 48.26 44.22
CA ARG A 10 -43.59 46.90 44.47
C ARG A 10 -43.35 45.94 43.29
N ASP A 11 -42.32 45.13 43.46
CA ASP A 11 -42.42 43.66 43.52
C ASP A 11 -43.21 42.93 42.41
N ARG A 12 -42.50 42.45 41.38
CA ARG A 12 -42.86 41.27 40.57
C ARG A 12 -41.61 40.57 40.02
N LEU A 13 -41.11 39.59 40.77
CA LEU A 13 -40.16 38.58 40.30
C LEU A 13 -40.89 37.50 39.49
N PRO A 14 -40.44 37.12 38.28
CA PRO A 14 -41.00 35.98 37.56
C PRO A 14 -40.38 34.64 37.98
N ALA A 15 -41.28 33.68 38.19
CA ALA A 15 -41.17 32.22 38.20
C ALA A 15 -39.78 31.57 38.02
N ARG A 16 -39.32 30.94 39.09
CA ARG A 16 -38.19 30.01 39.15
C ARG A 16 -38.60 28.67 38.51
N ARG A 17 -38.28 28.46 37.22
CA ARG A 17 -38.41 27.15 36.56
C ARG A 17 -37.38 26.17 37.12
N ALA A 18 -37.87 25.02 37.57
CA ALA A 18 -37.07 23.94 38.13
C ALA A 18 -36.04 23.41 37.13
N ARG A 19 -34.78 23.29 37.57
CA ARG A 19 -33.73 22.54 36.87
C ARG A 19 -34.05 21.05 36.93
N ALA A 20 -34.42 20.45 35.80
CA ALA A 20 -34.32 19.02 35.61
C ALA A 20 -32.86 18.66 35.31
N SER A 21 -32.25 17.89 36.20
CA SER A 21 -30.91 17.34 36.03
C SER A 21 -30.92 16.29 34.92
N PRO A 22 -30.04 16.33 33.90
CA PRO A 22 -29.94 15.23 32.96
C PRO A 22 -29.34 14.04 33.70
N ARG A 23 -30.14 12.97 33.86
CA ARG A 23 -29.66 11.65 34.27
C ARG A 23 -28.51 11.28 33.35
N ALA A 24 -27.33 11.10 33.93
CA ALA A 24 -26.17 10.54 33.27
C ALA A 24 -26.59 9.24 32.58
N ALA A 25 -26.56 9.24 31.24
CA ALA A 25 -26.56 8.02 30.48
C ALA A 25 -25.28 7.27 30.88
N VAL A 26 -25.45 6.23 31.71
CA VAL A 26 -24.40 5.26 31.95
C VAL A 26 -24.20 4.54 30.61
N VAL A 27 -23.27 5.05 29.80
CA VAL A 27 -22.72 4.30 28.69
C VAL A 27 -21.98 3.14 29.33
N VAL A 28 -22.64 1.99 29.38
CA VAL A 28 -21.99 0.72 29.68
C VAL A 28 -21.02 0.49 28.54
N VAL A 29 -19.78 0.95 28.71
CA VAL A 29 -18.66 0.55 27.85
C VAL A 29 -18.40 -0.90 28.21
N MET A 30 -19.13 -1.82 27.56
CA MET A 30 -18.79 -3.23 27.60
C MET A 30 -17.36 -3.34 27.06
N SER A 31 -16.45 -3.83 27.90
CA SER A 31 -15.08 -4.06 27.48
C SER A 31 -15.09 -5.11 26.38
N ALA A 32 -14.92 -4.67 25.13
CA ALA A 32 -14.77 -5.56 23.98
C ALA A 32 -13.73 -6.64 24.29
N SER A 33 -14.07 -7.90 23.97
CA SER A 33 -13.15 -9.03 24.11
C SER A 33 -11.84 -8.74 23.36
N SER A 34 -10.73 -9.31 23.83
CA SER A 34 -9.44 -9.21 23.14
C SER A 34 -9.56 -9.57 21.65
N ASP A 35 -10.29 -10.63 21.33
CA ASP A 35 -10.46 -11.10 19.95
C ASP A 35 -11.30 -10.14 19.10
N GLU A 36 -12.30 -9.50 19.71
CA GLU A 36 -13.12 -8.49 19.06
C GLU A 36 -12.30 -7.23 18.73
N ARG A 37 -11.37 -6.84 19.61
CA ARG A 37 -10.43 -5.74 19.35
C ARG A 37 -9.46 -6.06 18.22
N LEU A 38 -8.97 -7.31 18.18
CA LEU A 38 -8.10 -7.79 17.10
C LEU A 38 -8.84 -7.79 15.76
N SER A 39 -10.07 -8.32 15.72
CA SER A 39 -10.94 -8.29 14.53
C SER A 39 -11.13 -6.88 14.01
N ARG A 40 -11.55 -5.94 14.86
CA ARG A 40 -11.74 -4.53 14.45
C ARG A 40 -10.46 -3.87 13.94
N THR A 41 -9.31 -4.25 14.48
CA THR A 41 -8.02 -3.73 14.02
C THR A 41 -7.74 -4.17 12.59
N ILE A 42 -8.01 -5.44 12.26
CA ILE A 42 -7.84 -5.99 10.92
C ILE A 42 -8.92 -5.47 9.95
N GLU A 43 -10.18 -5.41 10.38
CA GLU A 43 -11.27 -4.82 9.60
C GLU A 43 -10.93 -3.38 9.18
N GLY A 44 -10.44 -2.55 10.11
CA GLY A 44 -10.00 -1.19 9.80
C GLY A 44 -8.73 -1.13 8.95
N ALA A 45 -7.79 -2.06 9.14
CA ALA A 45 -6.55 -2.10 8.35
C ALA A 45 -6.80 -2.50 6.89
N PHE A 46 -7.77 -3.37 6.64
CA PHE A 46 -8.12 -3.83 5.29
C PHE A 46 -9.35 -3.13 4.70
N ARG A 47 -10.08 -2.35 5.49
CA ARG A 47 -11.37 -1.75 5.11
C ARG A 47 -12.36 -2.82 4.63
N LEU A 48 -12.44 -3.92 5.39
CA LEU A 48 -13.30 -5.05 5.12
C LEU A 48 -14.21 -5.32 6.30
N THR A 49 -15.40 -5.87 6.03
CA THR A 49 -16.27 -6.42 7.06
C THR A 49 -16.97 -7.68 6.59
N LEU A 50 -17.16 -8.60 7.53
CA LEU A 50 -17.96 -9.82 7.33
C LEU A 50 -19.37 -9.68 7.92
N THR A 51 -19.66 -8.57 8.59
CA THR A 51 -20.99 -8.31 9.15
C THR A 51 -21.62 -7.14 8.41
N GLU A 52 -22.88 -7.29 8.01
CA GLU A 52 -23.62 -6.23 7.36
C GLU A 52 -23.83 -5.08 8.36
N SER A 53 -22.99 -4.05 8.26
CA SER A 53 -23.03 -2.86 9.11
C SER A 53 -23.77 -1.75 8.39
N ALA A 54 -24.93 -1.35 8.90
CA ALA A 54 -25.87 -0.43 8.26
C ALA A 54 -25.39 1.04 8.15
N GLY A 55 -24.10 1.34 8.27
CA GLY A 55 -23.65 2.75 8.31
C GLY A 55 -22.15 3.03 8.27
N SER A 56 -21.30 2.10 7.83
CA SER A 56 -19.86 2.34 7.64
C SER A 56 -19.51 2.28 6.15
N ASP A 57 -19.64 3.41 5.45
CA ASP A 57 -19.27 3.55 4.02
C ASP A 57 -17.78 3.26 3.74
N GLU A 58 -16.95 3.15 4.78
CA GLU A 58 -15.50 2.96 4.64
C GLU A 58 -15.08 1.49 4.45
N CYS A 59 -15.96 0.51 4.75
CA CYS A 59 -15.62 -0.91 4.69
C CYS A 59 -16.42 -1.65 3.61
N VAL A 60 -15.75 -2.51 2.86
CA VAL A 60 -16.39 -3.41 1.88
C VAL A 60 -16.95 -4.62 2.61
N PHE A 61 -18.26 -4.86 2.45
CA PHE A 61 -18.92 -6.05 2.98
C PHE A 61 -18.74 -7.26 2.04
N LEU A 62 -18.13 -8.33 2.54
CA LEU A 62 -17.90 -9.56 1.78
C LEU A 62 -19.10 -10.52 1.94
N ALA A 63 -20.19 -10.21 1.26
CA ALA A 63 -21.47 -10.93 1.40
C ALA A 63 -21.39 -12.43 1.09
N ASP A 64 -20.64 -12.81 0.06
CA ASP A 64 -20.51 -14.21 -0.36
C ASP A 64 -19.77 -15.03 0.70
N LEU A 65 -18.64 -14.51 1.21
CA LEU A 65 -17.89 -15.17 2.29
C LEU A 65 -18.70 -15.22 3.60
N ALA A 66 -19.46 -14.17 3.92
CA ALA A 66 -20.36 -14.20 5.09
C ALA A 66 -21.45 -15.27 4.95
N THR A 67 -21.92 -15.53 3.72
CA THR A 67 -22.89 -16.59 3.44
C THR A 67 -22.27 -17.98 3.55
N GLU A 68 -21.04 -18.15 3.07
CA GLU A 68 -20.24 -19.37 3.23
C GLU A 68 -20.02 -19.71 4.71
N LEU A 69 -19.56 -18.75 5.51
CA LEU A 69 -19.36 -18.95 6.96
C LEU A 69 -20.66 -19.33 7.68
N ARG A 70 -21.79 -18.74 7.28
CA ARG A 70 -23.11 -19.12 7.81
C ARG A 70 -23.45 -20.58 7.49
N SER A 71 -23.11 -21.03 6.28
CA SER A 71 -23.34 -22.42 5.85
C SER A 71 -22.44 -23.43 6.58
N GLU A 72 -21.26 -23.00 7.02
CA GLU A 72 -20.34 -23.77 7.88
C GLU A 72 -20.80 -23.85 9.35
N GLY A 73 -21.92 -23.20 9.69
CA GLY A 73 -22.48 -23.19 11.04
C GLY A 73 -21.91 -22.11 11.95
N VAL A 74 -21.12 -21.17 11.42
CA VAL A 74 -20.65 -20.00 12.17
C VAL A 74 -21.79 -18.99 12.31
N SER A 75 -22.05 -18.51 13.52
CA SER A 75 -23.08 -17.49 13.78
C SER A 75 -22.49 -16.08 13.78
N PRO A 76 -23.19 -15.07 13.23
CA PRO A 76 -22.76 -13.68 13.33
C PRO A 76 -22.79 -13.17 14.80
N PRO A 77 -22.00 -12.13 15.14
CA PRO A 77 -21.11 -11.36 14.26
C PRO A 77 -19.87 -12.16 13.86
N PHE A 78 -19.53 -12.10 12.57
CA PHE A 78 -18.36 -12.77 12.04
C PHE A 78 -17.11 -11.93 12.31
N ALA A 79 -16.12 -12.53 12.97
CA ALA A 79 -14.83 -11.90 13.24
C ALA A 79 -13.80 -12.29 12.18
N ILE A 80 -12.93 -11.34 11.82
CA ILE A 80 -11.72 -11.62 11.06
C ILE A 80 -10.63 -12.05 12.06
N THR A 81 -10.15 -13.27 11.92
CA THR A 81 -9.13 -13.90 12.78
C THR A 81 -7.91 -14.28 11.94
N ALA A 82 -6.83 -14.69 12.59
CA ALA A 82 -5.66 -15.22 11.88
C ALA A 82 -6.02 -16.40 10.96
N ASP A 83 -6.94 -17.25 11.41
CA ASP A 83 -7.30 -18.51 10.73
C ASP A 83 -8.11 -18.30 9.45
N ASN A 84 -8.87 -17.21 9.35
CA ASN A 84 -9.69 -16.90 8.18
C ASN A 84 -9.16 -15.71 7.37
N LEU A 85 -8.07 -15.05 7.80
CA LEU A 85 -7.55 -13.86 7.15
C LEU A 85 -7.22 -14.09 5.68
N GLU A 86 -6.57 -15.21 5.35
CA GLU A 86 -6.25 -15.54 3.96
C GLU A 86 -7.51 -15.69 3.10
N ARG A 87 -8.54 -16.39 3.62
CA ARG A 87 -9.85 -16.54 2.96
C ARG A 87 -10.52 -15.18 2.73
N VAL A 88 -10.43 -14.28 3.72
CA VAL A 88 -10.96 -12.91 3.63
C VAL A 88 -10.26 -12.10 2.55
N LEU A 89 -8.92 -12.13 2.49
CA LEU A 89 -8.17 -11.43 1.45
C LEU A 89 -8.49 -12.00 0.07
N PHE A 90 -8.52 -13.33 -0.06
CA PHE A 90 -8.87 -13.99 -1.30
C PHE A 90 -10.28 -13.59 -1.79
N ALA A 91 -11.28 -13.56 -0.90
CA ALA A 91 -12.63 -13.14 -1.22
C ALA A 91 -12.68 -11.68 -1.72
N ARG A 92 -11.95 -10.76 -1.08
CA ARG A 92 -11.85 -9.36 -1.54
C ARG A 92 -11.16 -9.26 -2.91
N LEU A 93 -10.08 -10.00 -3.13
CA LEU A 93 -9.34 -9.98 -4.39
C LEU A 93 -10.14 -10.62 -5.53
N SER A 94 -10.99 -11.59 -5.22
CA SER A 94 -11.88 -12.27 -6.18
C SER A 94 -13.18 -11.52 -6.46
N THR A 95 -13.42 -10.41 -5.75
CA THR A 95 -14.65 -9.62 -5.94
C THR A 95 -14.65 -9.00 -7.34
N PRO A 96 -15.68 -9.26 -8.16
CA PRO A 96 -15.72 -8.78 -9.54
C PRO A 96 -15.91 -7.26 -9.60
N GLN A 97 -15.47 -6.65 -10.70
CA GLN A 97 -15.45 -5.19 -10.83
C GLN A 97 -16.84 -4.55 -10.72
N ASN A 98 -17.88 -5.25 -11.17
CA ASN A 98 -19.27 -4.81 -11.16
C ASN A 98 -19.92 -4.84 -9.77
N ALA A 99 -19.28 -5.46 -8.77
CA ALA A 99 -19.75 -5.43 -7.39
C ALA A 99 -19.46 -4.09 -6.70
N PHE A 100 -18.60 -3.25 -7.28
CA PHE A 100 -18.30 -1.92 -6.77
C PHE A 100 -19.14 -0.86 -7.49
N PRO A 101 -19.50 0.25 -6.83
CA PRO A 101 -20.25 1.34 -7.46
C PRO A 101 -19.59 1.82 -8.75
N GLU A 102 -20.41 2.17 -9.74
CA GLU A 102 -19.90 2.55 -11.06
C GLU A 102 -18.92 3.75 -10.96
N GLY A 103 -17.73 3.57 -11.53
CA GLY A 103 -16.66 4.57 -11.46
C GLY A 103 -16.03 4.76 -10.08
N ALA A 104 -16.27 3.87 -9.10
CA ALA A 104 -15.56 3.86 -7.81
C ALA A 104 -14.05 3.82 -8.05
N TRP A 105 -13.59 2.99 -8.98
CA TRP A 105 -12.18 2.82 -9.34
C TRP A 105 -11.50 4.04 -9.95
N ARG A 106 -12.27 4.95 -10.58
CA ARG A 106 -11.71 6.22 -11.07
C ARG A 106 -11.54 7.24 -9.95
N ARG A 107 -12.35 7.11 -8.89
CA ARG A 107 -12.40 8.04 -7.76
C ARG A 107 -11.49 7.57 -6.63
N ASP A 108 -11.29 6.27 -6.51
CA ASP A 108 -10.51 5.63 -5.47
C ASP A 108 -9.45 4.71 -6.08
N PRO A 109 -8.15 5.07 -6.01
CA PRO A 109 -7.04 4.19 -6.37
C PRO A 109 -7.07 2.86 -5.60
N GLU A 110 -7.56 2.84 -4.36
CA GLU A 110 -7.70 1.63 -3.54
C GLU A 110 -8.84 0.71 -3.97
N ALA A 111 -9.59 1.08 -5.00
CA ALA A 111 -10.47 0.11 -5.60
C ALA A 111 -9.62 -1.02 -6.21
N ALA A 112 -8.55 -0.67 -6.95
CA ALA A 112 -7.67 -1.62 -7.64
C ALA A 112 -6.96 -2.57 -6.64
N PRO A 113 -6.92 -3.89 -6.89
CA PRO A 113 -6.42 -4.86 -5.92
C PRO A 113 -4.98 -4.62 -5.44
N PHE A 114 -4.07 -4.29 -6.35
CA PHE A 114 -2.66 -4.07 -6.00
C PHE A 114 -2.49 -2.85 -5.10
N ALA A 115 -3.04 -1.70 -5.50
CA ALA A 115 -3.02 -0.48 -4.71
C ALA A 115 -3.65 -0.71 -3.33
N TRP A 116 -4.82 -1.36 -3.28
CA TRP A 116 -5.49 -1.71 -2.03
C TRP A 116 -4.60 -2.52 -1.07
N LEU A 117 -3.89 -3.53 -1.55
CA LEU A 117 -2.98 -4.34 -0.72
C LEU A 117 -1.80 -3.51 -0.19
N VAL A 118 -1.20 -2.67 -1.02
CA VAL A 118 -0.12 -1.75 -0.62
C VAL A 118 -0.61 -0.78 0.46
N ARG A 119 -1.82 -0.23 0.32
CA ARG A 119 -2.41 0.66 1.34
C ARG A 119 -2.82 -0.07 2.60
N SER A 120 -3.30 -1.30 2.48
CA SER A 120 -3.61 -2.15 3.63
C SER A 120 -2.34 -2.50 4.41
N TYR A 121 -1.23 -2.79 3.73
CA TYR A 121 0.08 -2.96 4.37
C TYR A 121 0.49 -1.71 5.17
N LEU A 122 0.32 -0.51 4.60
CA LEU A 122 0.61 0.75 5.30
C LEU A 122 -0.29 0.93 6.54
N ARG A 123 -1.59 0.65 6.42
CA ARG A 123 -2.52 0.71 7.56
C ARG A 123 -2.16 -0.30 8.64
N CYS A 124 -1.76 -1.51 8.29
CA CYS A 124 -1.24 -2.50 9.23
C CYS A 124 0.01 -1.98 9.95
N PHE A 125 0.94 -1.35 9.22
CA PHE A 125 2.12 -0.72 9.81
C PHE A 125 1.77 0.41 10.80
N HIS A 126 0.77 1.25 10.48
CA HIS A 126 0.31 2.27 11.42
C HIS A 126 -0.43 1.66 12.62
N ALA A 127 -1.21 0.61 12.41
CA ALA A 127 -1.92 -0.10 13.47
C ALA A 127 -0.95 -0.77 14.46
N SER A 128 0.18 -1.30 13.99
CA SER A 128 1.18 -1.94 14.86
C SER A 128 1.92 -0.96 15.77
N ARG A 129 1.95 0.33 15.39
CA ARG A 129 2.53 1.41 16.23
C ARG A 129 1.59 1.91 17.32
N LYS A 130 0.30 1.57 17.26
CA LYS A 130 -0.67 1.95 18.30
C LYS A 130 -0.45 1.04 19.51
N SER A 131 -0.26 1.63 20.69
CA SER A 131 -0.09 0.86 21.93
C SER A 131 -1.41 0.20 22.33
N ALA A 132 -1.39 -1.11 22.51
CA ALA A 132 -2.49 -1.84 23.10
C ALA A 132 -2.48 -1.66 24.63
N SER A 133 -3.66 -1.79 25.25
CA SER A 133 -3.83 -1.61 26.71
C SER A 133 -3.17 -2.70 27.57
N SER A 134 -2.81 -3.84 26.97
CA SER A 134 -2.19 -4.98 27.64
C SER A 134 -1.06 -5.54 26.79
N LYS A 135 0.02 -6.01 27.44
CA LYS A 135 1.18 -6.62 26.77
C LYS A 135 0.78 -7.84 25.94
N ASP A 136 -0.05 -8.73 26.48
CA ASP A 136 -0.51 -9.94 25.77
C ASP A 136 -1.31 -9.58 24.51
N LEU A 137 -2.16 -8.55 24.60
CA LEU A 137 -2.92 -8.07 23.44
C LEU A 137 -2.00 -7.43 22.41
N GLN A 138 -0.98 -6.70 22.86
CA GLN A 138 0.03 -6.09 21.99
C GLN A 138 0.80 -7.16 21.20
N GLU A 139 1.23 -8.23 21.86
CA GLU A 139 1.95 -9.34 21.21
C GLU A 139 1.07 -10.07 20.19
N LYS A 140 -0.19 -10.38 20.56
CA LYS A 140 -1.16 -11.00 19.63
C LYS A 140 -1.46 -10.09 18.43
N GLN A 141 -1.65 -8.79 18.67
CA GLN A 141 -1.90 -7.82 17.61
C GLN A 141 -0.69 -7.69 16.69
N ALA A 142 0.52 -7.62 17.23
CA ALA A 142 1.74 -7.55 16.45
C ALA A 142 1.92 -8.79 15.57
N ALA A 143 1.69 -9.98 16.11
CA ALA A 143 1.75 -11.24 15.36
C ALA A 143 0.72 -11.30 14.23
N LEU A 144 -0.54 -10.92 14.51
CA LEU A 144 -1.61 -10.89 13.52
C LEU A 144 -1.33 -9.89 12.39
N LEU A 145 -0.87 -8.68 12.73
CA LEU A 145 -0.52 -7.66 11.73
C LEU A 145 0.73 -8.03 10.92
N ALA A 146 1.68 -8.75 11.51
CA ALA A 146 2.84 -9.28 10.78
C ALA A 146 2.40 -10.32 9.74
N ALA A 147 1.57 -11.29 10.14
CA ALA A 147 1.00 -12.29 9.22
C ALA A 147 0.17 -11.62 8.11
N ALA A 148 -0.62 -10.61 8.45
CA ALA A 148 -1.37 -9.81 7.47
C ALA A 148 -0.46 -9.14 6.43
N ASN A 149 0.65 -8.55 6.87
CA ASN A 149 1.63 -7.92 5.98
C ASN A 149 2.32 -8.93 5.06
N GLU A 150 2.64 -10.13 5.56
CA GLU A 150 3.21 -11.21 4.73
C GLU A 150 2.23 -11.67 3.65
N LEU A 151 0.94 -11.78 3.98
CA LEU A 151 -0.10 -12.06 3.00
C LEU A 151 -0.24 -10.93 1.98
N CYS A 152 -0.24 -9.66 2.41
CA CYS A 152 -0.26 -8.51 1.49
C CYS A 152 0.87 -8.59 0.47
N VAL A 153 2.10 -8.83 0.94
CA VAL A 153 3.27 -8.97 0.06
C VAL A 153 3.09 -10.14 -0.90
N SER A 154 2.63 -11.29 -0.40
CA SER A 154 2.46 -12.50 -1.21
C SER A 154 1.42 -12.28 -2.32
N TYR A 155 0.25 -11.72 -2.00
CA TYR A 155 -0.78 -11.43 -2.99
C TYR A 155 -0.40 -10.29 -3.95
N CYS A 156 0.38 -9.30 -3.50
CA CYS A 156 0.98 -8.31 -4.40
C CYS A 156 1.84 -8.97 -5.48
N GLY A 157 2.66 -9.97 -5.13
CA GLY A 157 3.45 -10.69 -6.11
C GLY A 157 2.60 -11.51 -7.07
N LEU A 158 1.51 -12.14 -6.60
CA LEU A 158 0.58 -12.84 -7.49
C LEU A 158 -0.07 -11.89 -8.51
N LEU A 159 -0.42 -10.66 -8.10
CA LEU A 159 -1.01 -9.65 -9.00
C LEU A 159 -0.01 -9.09 -10.01
N LEU A 160 1.27 -8.99 -9.63
CA LEU A 160 2.31 -8.41 -10.49
C LEU A 160 3.02 -9.46 -11.35
N ASN A 161 2.98 -10.74 -11.00
CA ASN A 161 3.67 -11.78 -11.74
C ASN A 161 2.95 -12.06 -13.07
N PRO A 162 3.61 -11.85 -14.23
CA PRO A 162 2.99 -12.09 -15.54
C PRO A 162 2.52 -13.53 -15.75
N ALA A 163 3.13 -14.52 -15.08
CA ALA A 163 2.71 -15.91 -15.16
C ALA A 163 1.36 -16.18 -14.49
N MET A 164 0.93 -15.28 -13.59
CA MET A 164 -0.32 -15.35 -12.85
C MET A 164 -1.34 -14.30 -13.32
N ASP A 165 -1.12 -13.73 -14.51
CA ASP A 165 -2.02 -12.73 -15.08
C ASP A 165 -3.45 -13.28 -15.23
N GLY A 166 -4.43 -12.44 -14.93
CA GLY A 166 -5.84 -12.80 -14.93
C GLY A 166 -6.31 -13.67 -13.75
N MET A 167 -5.46 -14.01 -12.77
CA MET A 167 -5.88 -14.80 -11.58
C MET A 167 -6.94 -14.06 -10.75
N PHE A 168 -6.82 -12.74 -10.62
CA PHE A 168 -7.78 -11.89 -9.90
C PHE A 168 -8.40 -10.85 -10.82
N PRO A 169 -9.70 -10.54 -10.67
CA PRO A 169 -10.34 -9.45 -11.39
C PRO A 169 -9.64 -8.11 -11.11
N GLN A 170 -9.19 -7.43 -12.17
CA GLN A 170 -8.58 -6.09 -12.07
C GLN A 170 -9.24 -5.14 -13.07
N PRO A 171 -9.43 -3.85 -12.72
CA PRO A 171 -9.84 -2.84 -13.68
C PRO A 171 -8.97 -2.85 -14.92
N GLU A 172 -9.55 -2.61 -16.09
CA GLU A 172 -8.83 -2.64 -17.38
C GLU A 172 -7.58 -1.77 -17.36
N ALA A 173 -7.66 -0.58 -16.76
CA ALA A 173 -6.51 0.31 -16.61
C ALA A 173 -5.38 -0.29 -15.74
N ALA A 174 -5.72 -0.98 -14.65
CA ALA A 174 -4.74 -1.63 -13.78
C ALA A 174 -4.14 -2.88 -14.45
N ALA A 175 -4.98 -3.70 -15.06
CA ALA A 175 -4.56 -4.87 -15.84
C ALA A 175 -3.60 -4.47 -16.98
N ALA A 176 -3.91 -3.39 -17.70
CA ALA A 176 -3.05 -2.87 -18.77
C ALA A 176 -1.68 -2.37 -18.28
N ARG A 177 -1.57 -1.93 -17.03
CA ARG A 177 -0.28 -1.57 -16.41
C ARG A 177 0.54 -2.81 -16.05
N GLY A 178 -0.11 -3.93 -15.72
CA GLY A 178 0.55 -5.18 -15.34
C GLY A 178 1.55 -4.97 -14.20
N PRO A 179 2.80 -5.46 -14.30
CA PRO A 179 3.81 -5.24 -13.26
C PRO A 179 4.22 -3.76 -13.06
N SER A 180 3.90 -2.88 -14.02
CA SER A 180 4.16 -1.44 -13.90
C SER A 180 3.34 -0.76 -12.81
N GLN A 181 2.31 -1.42 -12.28
CA GLN A 181 1.57 -0.92 -11.11
C GLN A 181 2.50 -0.65 -9.92
N LEU A 182 3.60 -1.41 -9.77
CA LEU A 182 4.60 -1.15 -8.73
C LEU A 182 5.28 0.22 -8.90
N PHE A 183 5.54 0.64 -10.13
CA PHE A 183 6.09 1.97 -10.41
C PHE A 183 5.11 3.08 -10.04
N ASP A 184 3.81 2.86 -10.28
CA ASP A 184 2.77 3.82 -9.95
C ASP A 184 2.70 4.05 -8.43
N GLU A 185 2.74 2.98 -7.63
CA GLU A 185 2.80 3.11 -6.16
C GLU A 185 4.14 3.68 -5.66
N LEU A 186 5.26 3.32 -6.29
CA LEU A 186 6.57 3.84 -5.94
C LEU A 186 6.68 5.36 -6.16
N THR A 187 6.04 5.87 -7.21
CA THR A 187 6.10 7.28 -7.61
C THR A 187 4.88 8.10 -7.16
N GLY A 188 3.86 7.44 -6.61
CA GLY A 188 2.66 8.05 -6.05
C GLY A 188 2.95 9.05 -4.94
N ALA A 189 1.90 9.73 -4.46
CA ALA A 189 2.03 10.77 -3.44
C ALA A 189 2.63 10.24 -2.13
N ASP A 190 2.20 9.05 -1.70
CA ASP A 190 2.64 8.44 -0.44
C ASP A 190 3.85 7.51 -0.59
N GLY A 191 4.22 7.16 -1.82
CA GLY A 191 5.26 6.18 -2.12
C GLY A 191 4.97 4.78 -1.59
N LEU A 192 5.99 3.90 -1.63
CA LEU A 192 5.88 2.58 -1.03
C LEU A 192 5.94 2.64 0.51
N PRO A 193 5.12 1.83 1.21
CA PRO A 193 5.13 1.76 2.66
C PRO A 193 6.53 1.36 3.20
N PRO A 194 6.92 1.83 4.39
CA PRO A 194 8.19 1.45 5.00
C PRO A 194 8.35 -0.07 5.14
N GLY A 195 9.48 -0.59 4.66
CA GLY A 195 9.81 -2.02 4.71
C GLY A 195 9.04 -2.90 3.72
N PHE A 196 8.05 -2.38 2.99
CA PHE A 196 7.31 -3.15 1.98
C PHE A 196 8.25 -3.66 0.88
N LEU A 197 9.09 -2.79 0.33
CA LEU A 197 10.00 -3.15 -0.76
C LEU A 197 10.98 -4.25 -0.34
N ASP A 198 11.53 -4.19 0.88
CA ASP A 198 12.42 -5.22 1.40
C ASP A 198 11.70 -6.56 1.60
N ALA A 199 10.49 -6.53 2.17
CA ALA A 199 9.69 -7.72 2.36
C ALA A 199 9.31 -8.36 1.01
N PHE A 200 8.90 -7.54 0.04
CA PHE A 200 8.57 -7.95 -1.32
C PHE A 200 9.77 -8.55 -2.05
N ALA A 201 10.88 -7.83 -2.08
CA ALA A 201 12.10 -8.27 -2.76
C ALA A 201 12.63 -9.58 -2.17
N ARG A 202 12.63 -9.70 -0.85
CA ARG A 202 13.06 -10.92 -0.16
C ARG A 202 12.12 -12.11 -0.43
N ARG A 203 10.80 -11.88 -0.46
CA ARG A 203 9.82 -12.95 -0.69
C ARG A 203 9.97 -13.56 -2.09
N PHE A 204 10.22 -12.70 -3.09
CA PHE A 204 10.21 -13.11 -4.49
C PHE A 204 11.60 -13.26 -5.13
N GLU A 205 12.69 -13.14 -4.34
CA GLU A 205 14.07 -13.22 -4.85
C GLU A 205 14.31 -14.44 -5.75
N SER A 206 13.71 -15.58 -5.43
CA SER A 206 13.75 -16.83 -6.22
C SER A 206 12.46 -17.15 -7.00
N GLU A 207 11.44 -16.29 -6.94
CA GLU A 207 10.08 -16.53 -7.46
C GLU A 207 9.67 -15.46 -8.48
N GLY A 208 10.58 -15.08 -9.38
CA GLY A 208 10.27 -14.17 -10.50
C GLY A 208 10.32 -12.68 -10.16
N LEU A 209 11.15 -12.28 -9.18
CA LEU A 209 11.40 -10.86 -8.89
C LEU A 209 11.79 -10.02 -10.12
N PRO A 210 12.66 -10.50 -11.04
CA PRO A 210 13.01 -9.75 -12.25
C PRO A 210 11.80 -9.34 -13.10
N GLU A 211 10.89 -10.27 -13.36
CA GLU A 211 9.70 -10.09 -14.19
C GLU A 211 8.75 -9.03 -13.60
N MET A 212 8.70 -8.96 -12.26
CA MET A 212 7.89 -7.98 -11.54
C MET A 212 8.56 -6.60 -11.44
N LEU A 213 9.89 -6.55 -11.25
CA LEU A 213 10.62 -5.30 -11.05
C LEU A 213 11.01 -4.59 -12.36
N ASP A 214 11.40 -5.34 -13.39
CA ASP A 214 11.98 -4.78 -14.62
C ASP A 214 11.13 -3.72 -15.31
N PRO A 215 9.79 -3.88 -15.42
CA PRO A 215 8.95 -2.85 -16.02
C PRO A 215 9.01 -1.53 -15.24
N SER A 216 9.15 -1.60 -13.91
CA SER A 216 9.30 -0.42 -13.05
C SER A 216 10.69 0.20 -13.20
N LEU A 217 11.75 -0.62 -13.22
CA LEU A 217 13.12 -0.14 -13.43
C LEU A 217 13.31 0.50 -14.80
N THR A 218 12.63 -0.03 -15.81
CA THR A 218 12.62 0.51 -17.18
C THR A 218 11.99 1.90 -17.26
N GLN A 219 11.05 2.21 -16.36
CA GLN A 219 10.37 3.50 -16.30
C GLN A 219 11.12 4.55 -15.48
N LEU A 220 12.09 4.18 -14.64
CA LEU A 220 12.86 5.12 -13.81
C LEU A 220 13.44 6.34 -14.57
N PRO A 221 14.03 6.19 -15.78
CA PRO A 221 14.56 7.34 -16.51
C PRO A 221 13.49 8.40 -16.84
N SER A 222 12.21 8.00 -16.97
CA SER A 222 11.13 8.93 -17.25
C SER A 222 10.93 9.99 -16.15
N LEU A 223 11.39 9.72 -14.93
CA LEU A 223 11.29 10.66 -13.81
C LEU A 223 12.22 11.87 -13.94
N ILE A 224 13.30 11.73 -14.71
CA ILE A 224 14.33 12.78 -14.89
C ILE A 224 14.38 13.31 -16.31
N ASN A 225 13.79 12.59 -17.27
CA ASN A 225 13.73 13.02 -18.66
C ASN A 225 12.96 14.34 -18.76
N GLY A 226 13.64 15.39 -19.20
CA GLY A 226 13.06 16.73 -19.34
C GLY A 226 13.02 17.55 -18.04
N VAL A 227 13.55 17.02 -16.92
CA VAL A 227 13.74 17.81 -15.70
C VAL A 227 14.98 18.69 -15.87
N SER A 228 14.80 19.99 -15.66
CA SER A 228 15.92 20.94 -15.64
C SER A 228 16.93 20.53 -14.55
N PRO A 229 18.24 20.74 -14.75
CA PRO A 229 19.24 20.57 -13.68
C PRO A 229 18.95 21.42 -12.42
N LEU A 230 18.14 22.48 -12.55
CA LEU A 230 17.67 23.32 -11.45
C LEU A 230 16.23 22.99 -11.00
N GLY A 231 15.64 21.93 -11.56
CA GLY A 231 14.29 21.47 -11.26
C GLY A 231 14.22 20.65 -9.96
N GLU A 232 13.03 20.11 -9.68
CA GLU A 232 12.88 19.15 -8.58
C GLU A 232 13.55 17.83 -9.01
N VAL A 233 14.75 17.59 -8.47
CA VAL A 233 15.49 16.33 -8.62
C VAL A 233 15.48 15.51 -7.34
N HIS A 234 14.89 16.03 -6.26
CA HIS A 234 14.94 15.43 -4.94
C HIS A 234 14.11 14.15 -4.87
N LYS A 235 12.88 14.16 -5.41
CA LYS A 235 12.01 12.98 -5.47
C LYS A 235 12.63 11.82 -6.26
N PRO A 236 13.10 11.99 -7.51
CA PRO A 236 13.72 10.88 -8.25
C PRO A 236 15.00 10.36 -7.59
N LEU A 237 15.83 11.23 -7.00
CA LEU A 237 17.04 10.80 -6.29
C LEU A 237 16.71 10.01 -5.01
N THR A 238 15.73 10.48 -4.24
CA THR A 238 15.29 9.80 -3.02
C THR A 238 14.78 8.39 -3.33
N LEU A 239 13.98 8.28 -4.39
CA LEU A 239 13.47 7.00 -4.88
C LEU A 239 14.59 6.07 -5.33
N LEU A 240 15.58 6.58 -6.06
CA LEU A 240 16.74 5.78 -6.47
C LEU A 240 17.54 5.29 -5.26
N CYS A 241 17.75 6.14 -4.24
CA CYS A 241 18.39 5.76 -2.99
C CYS A 241 17.60 4.67 -2.25
N GLN A 242 16.26 4.76 -2.22
CA GLN A 242 15.41 3.75 -1.61
C GLN A 242 15.52 2.39 -2.33
N LEU A 243 15.50 2.39 -3.66
CA LEU A 243 15.67 1.17 -4.45
C LEU A 243 17.07 0.56 -4.25
N ALA A 244 18.11 1.39 -4.22
CA ALA A 244 19.49 0.96 -4.04
C ALA A 244 19.79 0.45 -2.61
N ALA A 245 19.01 0.89 -1.61
CA ALA A 245 19.14 0.40 -0.24
C ALA A 245 18.68 -1.06 -0.08
N CYS A 246 17.74 -1.50 -0.92
CA CYS A 246 17.23 -2.87 -0.90
C CYS A 246 18.14 -3.80 -1.72
N LYS A 247 18.87 -4.72 -1.06
CA LYS A 247 19.93 -5.53 -1.71
C LYS A 247 19.48 -6.29 -2.96
N PRO A 248 18.37 -7.07 -2.98
CA PRO A 248 17.95 -7.77 -4.18
C PRO A 248 17.55 -6.82 -5.31
N VAL A 249 16.90 -5.70 -4.97
CA VAL A 249 16.53 -4.65 -5.94
C VAL A 249 17.76 -3.97 -6.52
N ALA A 250 18.75 -3.63 -5.69
CA ALA A 250 20.01 -3.02 -6.12
C ALA A 250 20.81 -3.95 -7.05
N ALA A 251 20.87 -5.25 -6.72
CA ALA A 251 21.48 -6.25 -7.58
C ALA A 251 20.77 -6.31 -8.94
N ARG A 252 19.43 -6.29 -8.95
CA ARG A 252 18.65 -6.25 -10.19
C ARG A 252 18.87 -4.96 -10.98
N LEU A 253 18.88 -3.81 -10.31
CA LEU A 253 19.13 -2.50 -10.89
C LEU A 253 20.48 -2.47 -11.63
N ALA A 254 21.55 -2.95 -10.99
CA ALA A 254 22.89 -3.01 -11.60
C ALA A 254 22.99 -3.99 -12.79
N ALA A 255 22.16 -5.03 -12.80
CA ALA A 255 22.07 -6.01 -13.88
C ALA A 255 21.15 -5.57 -15.04
N HIS A 256 20.33 -4.53 -14.85
CA HIS A 256 19.32 -4.11 -15.80
C HIS A 256 19.96 -3.62 -17.12
N PRO A 257 19.45 -4.00 -18.31
CA PRO A 257 20.08 -3.65 -19.59
C PRO A 257 20.24 -2.15 -19.84
N LYS A 258 19.28 -1.35 -19.35
CA LYS A 258 19.31 0.12 -19.49
C LYS A 258 20.18 0.83 -18.44
N TRP A 259 20.78 0.09 -17.51
CA TRP A 259 21.64 0.68 -16.47
C TRP A 259 23.04 1.02 -17.00
N LYS A 260 23.57 0.19 -17.90
CA LYS A 260 24.89 0.41 -18.50
C LYS A 260 24.70 1.22 -19.79
N PRO A 261 25.53 2.26 -20.04
CA PRO A 261 25.51 2.93 -21.32
C PRO A 261 25.79 1.88 -22.41
N PRO A 262 25.16 1.98 -23.58
CA PRO A 262 25.50 1.10 -24.69
C PRO A 262 27.01 1.24 -24.91
N THR A 263 27.73 0.13 -24.86
CA THR A 263 29.13 0.10 -25.27
C THR A 263 29.13 0.43 -26.75
N THR A 264 29.26 1.70 -27.09
CA THR A 264 29.78 2.09 -28.38
C THR A 264 31.15 1.44 -28.42
N THR A 265 31.24 0.32 -29.14
CA THR A 265 32.51 -0.20 -29.61
C THR A 265 33.15 0.94 -30.37
N THR A 266 33.99 1.67 -29.65
CA THR A 266 34.89 2.68 -30.18
C THR A 266 35.96 1.94 -30.96
N THR A 267 35.59 1.41 -32.14
CA THR A 267 36.59 0.98 -33.11
C THR A 267 37.22 2.19 -33.80
N ASN A 268 36.64 3.41 -33.73
CA ASN A 268 37.20 4.58 -34.44
C ASN A 268 36.92 5.95 -33.76
N ALA A 269 37.23 6.16 -32.46
CA ALA A 269 37.20 7.53 -31.89
C ALA A 269 38.56 8.24 -31.81
N PHE A 270 39.57 7.74 -32.52
CA PHE A 270 40.76 8.51 -32.87
C PHE A 270 41.12 8.25 -34.35
N PRO A 271 40.53 9.00 -35.30
CA PRO A 271 41.06 9.05 -36.65
C PRO A 271 42.35 9.89 -36.60
N GLY A 272 43.48 9.24 -36.25
CA GLY A 272 44.75 9.96 -36.14
C GLY A 272 46.00 9.15 -35.80
N MET A 273 45.91 7.88 -35.39
CA MET A 273 47.10 7.09 -35.03
C MET A 273 47.12 5.65 -35.56
N ALA A 274 46.27 5.30 -36.54
CA ALA A 274 46.34 4.02 -37.25
C ALA A 274 47.21 4.08 -38.51
N GLY A 275 48.31 4.83 -38.46
CA GLY A 275 49.18 5.08 -39.62
C GLY A 275 50.66 5.08 -39.25
N MET A 276 51.13 4.12 -38.44
CA MET A 276 52.57 3.99 -38.18
C MET A 276 53.07 2.60 -37.78
N ALA A 277 52.30 1.54 -38.03
CA ALA A 277 52.73 0.16 -37.77
C ALA A 277 52.47 -0.75 -38.98
N ALA A 278 52.98 -0.36 -40.15
CA ALA A 278 53.02 -1.23 -41.31
C ALA A 278 54.19 -0.85 -42.25
N SER A 279 55.42 -0.93 -41.75
CA SER A 279 56.61 -0.88 -42.62
C SER A 279 57.83 -1.45 -41.91
N SER A 280 57.94 -2.78 -41.93
CA SER A 280 59.22 -3.49 -41.97
C SER A 280 58.98 -4.89 -42.53
N SER A 281 58.98 -4.93 -43.86
CA SER A 281 59.05 -6.12 -44.69
C SER A 281 60.42 -6.81 -44.57
N SER A 282 60.38 -8.15 -44.68
CA SER A 282 61.41 -9.07 -45.24
C SER A 282 62.78 -9.08 -44.55
N SER A 283 63.45 -10.19 -44.26
CA SER A 283 63.73 -11.47 -44.95
C SER A 283 64.69 -12.22 -43.97
N SER A 284 64.88 -13.53 -43.88
CA SER A 284 65.19 -14.53 -44.91
C SER A 284 65.51 -15.88 -44.23
N SER A 285 65.20 -16.97 -44.94
CA SER A 285 65.95 -18.23 -45.14
C SER A 285 66.20 -19.18 -43.96
N SER A 286 65.60 -20.38 -43.95
CA SER A 286 65.96 -21.61 -44.70
C SER A 286 67.13 -22.39 -44.07
N SER A 287 66.83 -23.51 -43.40
CA SER A 287 67.30 -24.89 -43.67
C SER A 287 66.93 -25.80 -42.49
#